data_AF-A0AAU7N590-F1
#
_entry.id   AF-A0AAU7N590-F1
#
_cell.length_a   1.000
_cell.length_b   1.000
_cell.length_c   1.000
_cell.angle_alpha   90.00
_cell.angle_beta   90.00
_cell.angle_gamma   90.00
#
_symmetry.space_group_name_H-M   'P 1'
#
loop_
_entity.id
_entity.type
_entity.pdbx_description
1 polymer ?
#
loop_
_entity_poly.entity_id
_entity_poly.type
_entity_poly.pdbx_seq_one_letter_code
_entity_poly.pdbx_strand_id
1 'polypeptide(L)'
;MTVSPPFRTLVLLSLVTAGAVHGASNSFIQQAQNPFDNNGDNLPDLGMAAPTGEGEKHLAEMAKAFGEASMTDNGLTTGEQARQFAFGQVRDAVSGEVNQQIESWLSPWGNASVNLLVDNDGKFNGSSGSWFIPWNDNNRYLSWSQLGLTQQTDGLVSNAGIGQRWVAGKWLLGYNTFYDNLLDENLQRAGLGAEVWGENLRLSANYYQPFAGWRDSSDVQEQRMARGYDVTAKAWLPWFHHLNTSVSFEQYFGDNVDLFNSGTGYHNPVAVNLGLNYTPVPLVTLTAGHKQGESGESQNNLGLKLNYRFGVPLVKQLSAGEVAATRSLRGSRYDSPERNSLPVMEFRQRKTLSVWLATPPWDLKGGETVMLKLQVRSTHGIRQIHWQGDTQALSLTSPGKSDSTDGWSVIMPAWNDAEGATNRWHLSAVVEDAKGQRVSSNEITLAVVQPLVALPDDDPRWKLLPDE
;
A
#
# COMPACT_ATOMS: atom_id res chain seq x y z
N MET A 1 -28.15 15.24 30.69
CA MET A 1 -27.71 16.39 29.88
C MET A 1 -26.25 16.15 29.55
N THR A 2 -25.90 15.45 28.46
CA THR A 2 -25.65 15.98 27.09
C THR A 2 -24.68 17.17 27.14
N VAL A 3 -23.52 17.17 26.47
CA VAL A 3 -23.36 17.11 25.00
C VAL A 3 -21.94 16.69 24.61
N SER A 4 -21.83 15.80 23.61
CA SER A 4 -20.64 15.37 22.88
C SER A 4 -20.33 16.33 21.70
N PRO A 5 -19.08 16.47 21.21
CA PRO A 5 -18.79 17.28 20.02
C PRO A 5 -18.97 16.47 18.72
N PRO A 6 -19.28 17.12 17.57
CA PRO A 6 -19.66 16.43 16.36
C PRO A 6 -18.48 16.02 15.47
N PHE A 7 -18.56 14.80 14.96
CA PHE A 7 -17.85 14.28 13.79
C PHE A 7 -18.15 15.14 12.54
N ARG A 8 -17.11 15.53 11.79
CA ARG A 8 -17.24 16.04 10.42
C ARG A 8 -16.70 15.01 9.43
N THR A 9 -17.62 14.25 8.83
CA THR A 9 -17.35 13.36 7.69
C THR A 9 -17.40 14.21 6.42
N LEU A 10 -16.25 14.40 5.76
CA LEU A 10 -16.16 15.10 4.48
C LEU A 10 -16.43 14.09 3.35
N VAL A 11 -17.65 14.10 2.81
CA VAL A 11 -18.00 13.36 1.58
C VAL A 11 -17.66 14.28 0.41
N LEU A 12 -16.61 13.93 -0.35
CA LEU A 12 -16.24 14.59 -1.61
C LEU A 12 -16.83 13.77 -2.76
N LEU A 13 -17.99 14.22 -3.24
CA LEU A 13 -18.63 13.75 -4.47
C LEU A 13 -18.19 14.70 -5.59
N SER A 14 -17.22 14.29 -6.42
CA SER A 14 -16.82 15.07 -7.61
C SER A 14 -17.51 14.51 -8.86
N LEU A 15 -18.44 15.32 -9.38
CA LEU A 15 -19.17 15.19 -10.63
C LEU A 15 -18.23 15.11 -11.85
N VAL A 16 -18.53 14.17 -12.75
CA VAL A 16 -17.97 14.09 -14.11
C VAL A 16 -18.77 15.03 -15.01
N THR A 17 -18.12 16.03 -15.60
CA THR A 17 -18.68 16.85 -16.70
C THR A 17 -18.43 16.16 -18.03
N ALA A 18 -19.49 15.79 -18.74
CA ALA A 18 -19.45 15.27 -20.11
C ALA A 18 -19.25 16.42 -21.12
N GLY A 19 -18.14 16.40 -21.84
CA GLY A 19 -17.92 17.20 -23.04
C GLY A 19 -18.39 16.45 -24.28
N ALA A 20 -19.35 17.03 -25.00
CA ALA A 20 -19.84 16.52 -26.28
C ALA A 20 -18.90 16.91 -27.43
N VAL A 21 -18.57 15.96 -28.31
CA VAL A 21 -18.14 16.23 -29.69
C VAL A 21 -18.82 15.23 -30.62
N HIS A 22 -19.57 15.76 -31.59
CA HIS A 22 -20.25 15.06 -32.67
C HIS A 22 -19.29 14.78 -33.85
N GLY A 23 -19.53 13.68 -34.57
CA GLY A 23 -19.07 13.54 -35.97
C GLY A 23 -18.85 12.11 -36.49
N ALA A 24 -19.89 11.54 -37.14
CA ALA A 24 -19.88 10.53 -38.23
C ALA A 24 -19.27 9.13 -37.96
N SER A 25 -19.73 8.00 -38.51
CA SER A 25 -20.96 7.58 -39.22
C SER A 25 -20.96 6.04 -39.22
N ASN A 26 -22.16 5.46 -39.25
CA ASN A 26 -22.47 4.04 -39.09
C ASN A 26 -21.91 3.10 -40.17
N SER A 27 -21.49 1.91 -39.76
CA SER A 27 -21.89 0.61 -40.35
C SER A 27 -21.51 -0.52 -39.36
N PHE A 28 -21.97 -1.75 -39.59
CA PHE A 28 -21.71 -3.00 -38.83
C PHE A 28 -22.81 -3.53 -37.90
N ILE A 29 -23.92 -2.84 -37.68
CA ILE A 29 -25.10 -3.44 -36.99
C ILE A 29 -26.11 -3.90 -38.03
N GLN A 30 -25.90 -5.11 -38.57
CA GLN A 30 -26.98 -5.87 -39.22
C GLN A 30 -26.74 -7.39 -39.26
N GLN A 31 -25.90 -7.95 -38.37
CA GLN A 31 -25.54 -9.38 -38.49
C GLN A 31 -25.34 -10.07 -37.14
N ALA A 32 -26.39 -10.09 -36.31
CA ALA A 32 -26.37 -10.84 -35.06
C ALA A 32 -27.76 -11.30 -34.58
N GLN A 33 -28.59 -11.89 -35.46
CA GLN A 33 -29.78 -12.61 -34.98
C GLN A 33 -30.14 -13.92 -35.70
N ASN A 34 -29.48 -14.28 -36.81
CA ASN A 34 -29.37 -15.65 -37.35
C ASN A 34 -28.10 -15.69 -38.24
N PRO A 35 -27.16 -16.63 -38.11
CA PRO A 35 -25.92 -16.56 -38.90
C PRO A 35 -26.11 -16.89 -40.40
N PHE A 36 -27.30 -17.32 -40.84
CA PHE A 36 -27.61 -17.65 -42.24
C PHE A 36 -29.11 -17.43 -42.58
N ASP A 37 -29.56 -16.21 -42.84
CA ASP A 37 -30.59 -15.91 -43.88
C ASP A 37 -30.73 -14.39 -44.09
N ASN A 38 -30.96 -13.95 -45.32
CA ASN A 38 -31.07 -12.55 -45.73
C ASN A 38 -32.48 -12.31 -46.29
N ASN A 39 -33.24 -11.36 -45.74
CA ASN A 39 -34.26 -10.59 -46.46
C ASN A 39 -34.72 -9.41 -45.61
N GLY A 40 -34.71 -8.22 -46.21
CA GLY A 40 -35.04 -6.95 -45.57
C GLY A 40 -36.55 -6.69 -45.47
N ASP A 41 -36.94 -5.93 -44.43
CA ASP A 41 -37.69 -4.68 -44.56
C ASP A 41 -37.97 -4.08 -43.17
N ASN A 42 -37.91 -2.73 -43.12
CA ASN A 42 -38.48 -1.81 -42.12
C ASN A 42 -37.63 -1.29 -40.92
N LEU A 43 -37.16 -0.05 -41.13
CA LEU A 43 -37.06 1.16 -40.29
C LEU A 43 -36.51 1.10 -38.83
N PRO A 44 -35.51 1.95 -38.47
CA PRO A 44 -34.91 1.99 -37.15
C PRO A 44 -35.70 2.87 -36.17
N ASP A 45 -36.07 2.30 -35.01
CA ASP A 45 -36.61 3.04 -33.87
C ASP A 45 -35.47 3.53 -32.95
N LEU A 46 -35.48 4.82 -32.64
CA LEU A 46 -34.51 5.53 -31.81
C LEU A 46 -35.20 5.97 -30.52
N GLY A 47 -34.95 5.27 -29.41
CA GLY A 47 -35.43 5.74 -28.11
C GLY A 47 -35.17 4.81 -26.94
N MET A 48 -34.16 5.14 -26.14
CA MET A 48 -34.10 4.93 -24.68
C MET A 48 -34.74 3.63 -24.15
N ALA A 49 -33.97 2.54 -24.04
CA ALA A 49 -34.40 1.39 -23.26
C ALA A 49 -34.34 1.73 -21.75
N ALA A 50 -35.49 1.68 -21.08
CA ALA A 50 -35.65 1.77 -19.64
C ALA A 50 -34.83 0.67 -18.92
N PRO A 51 -34.40 0.90 -17.66
CA PRO A 51 -33.61 -0.08 -16.91
C PRO A 51 -34.42 -1.37 -16.72
N THR A 52 -33.95 -2.48 -17.26
CA THR A 52 -34.61 -3.78 -17.13
C THR A 52 -34.36 -4.33 -15.71
N GLY A 53 -35.41 -4.38 -14.89
CA GLY A 53 -35.42 -4.93 -13.53
C GLY A 53 -35.22 -6.45 -13.44
N GLU A 54 -34.65 -7.08 -14.46
CA GLU A 54 -34.35 -8.52 -14.48
C GLU A 54 -33.11 -8.81 -13.63
N GLY A 55 -32.02 -8.05 -13.76
CA GLY A 55 -30.81 -8.24 -12.95
C GLY A 55 -31.03 -8.09 -11.43
N GLU A 56 -31.89 -7.15 -11.03
CA GLU A 56 -32.27 -6.93 -9.62
C GLU A 56 -33.17 -8.05 -9.07
N LYS A 57 -34.11 -8.55 -9.89
CA LYS A 57 -34.92 -9.72 -9.54
C LYS A 57 -34.06 -10.98 -9.37
N HIS A 58 -33.07 -11.18 -10.23
CA HIS A 58 -32.20 -12.36 -10.18
C HIS A 58 -31.24 -12.35 -8.98
N LEU A 59 -30.75 -11.17 -8.56
CA LEU A 59 -29.98 -11.03 -7.33
C LEU A 59 -30.86 -11.29 -6.09
N ALA A 60 -32.11 -10.82 -6.11
CA ALA A 60 -33.08 -11.05 -5.04
C ALA A 60 -33.48 -12.53 -4.93
N GLU A 61 -33.66 -13.23 -6.06
CA GLU A 61 -33.94 -14.67 -6.11
C GLU A 61 -32.77 -15.49 -5.56
N MET A 62 -31.52 -15.10 -5.86
CA MET A 62 -30.33 -15.73 -5.26
C MET A 62 -30.19 -15.43 -3.77
N ALA A 63 -30.39 -14.18 -3.33
CA ALA A 63 -30.36 -13.84 -1.92
C ALA A 63 -31.43 -14.60 -1.13
N LYS A 64 -32.59 -14.81 -1.75
CA LYS A 64 -33.67 -15.64 -1.23
C LYS A 64 -33.29 -17.12 -1.19
N ALA A 65 -32.74 -17.69 -2.28
CA ALA A 65 -32.31 -19.10 -2.32
C ALA A 65 -31.17 -19.38 -1.32
N PHE A 66 -30.24 -18.43 -1.16
CA PHE A 66 -29.19 -18.48 -0.15
C PHE A 66 -29.75 -18.36 1.27
N GLY A 67 -30.71 -17.44 1.48
CA GLY A 67 -31.41 -17.28 2.75
C GLY A 67 -32.22 -18.52 3.15
N GLU A 68 -32.89 -19.15 2.20
CA GLU A 68 -33.67 -20.38 2.39
C GLU A 68 -32.77 -21.59 2.66
N ALA A 69 -31.67 -21.74 1.91
CA ALA A 69 -30.69 -22.81 2.15
C ALA A 69 -29.94 -22.65 3.47
N SER A 70 -29.66 -21.41 3.89
CA SER A 70 -29.03 -21.08 5.19
C SER A 70 -29.97 -21.30 6.39
N MET A 71 -31.28 -21.45 6.16
CA MET A 71 -32.27 -21.70 7.22
C MET A 71 -32.53 -23.20 7.45
N THR A 72 -31.97 -24.09 6.63
CA THR A 72 -32.02 -25.54 6.83
C THR A 72 -30.92 -25.98 7.79
N ASP A 73 -31.30 -26.22 9.04
CA ASP A 73 -30.40 -26.66 10.10
C ASP A 73 -30.00 -28.13 9.91
N ASN A 74 -28.87 -28.35 9.22
CA ASN A 74 -28.30 -29.68 8.97
C ASN A 74 -27.00 -29.93 9.77
N GLY A 75 -26.72 -29.17 10.84
CA GLY A 75 -25.65 -29.47 11.80
C GLY A 75 -24.21 -29.50 11.25
N LEU A 76 -23.95 -28.95 10.06
CA LEU A 76 -22.63 -28.89 9.42
C LEU A 76 -22.03 -27.49 9.55
N THR A 77 -20.70 -27.40 9.54
CA THR A 77 -20.00 -26.11 9.65
C THR A 77 -20.22 -25.24 8.41
N THR A 78 -20.19 -23.91 8.55
CA THR A 78 -20.51 -22.93 7.50
C THR A 78 -19.71 -23.14 6.19
N GLY A 79 -18.48 -23.67 6.28
CA GLY A 79 -17.65 -24.00 5.11
C GLY A 79 -18.08 -25.27 4.35
N GLU A 80 -18.72 -26.23 5.04
CA GLU A 80 -19.22 -27.47 4.44
C GLU A 80 -20.58 -27.27 3.77
N GLN A 81 -21.42 -26.40 4.34
CA GLN A 81 -22.69 -25.97 3.71
C GLN A 81 -22.44 -25.18 2.42
N ALA A 82 -21.45 -24.30 2.40
CA ALA A 82 -21.06 -23.58 1.18
C ALA A 82 -20.55 -24.53 0.08
N ARG A 83 -19.78 -25.56 0.44
CA ARG A 83 -19.36 -26.61 -0.49
C ARG A 83 -20.53 -27.44 -0.99
N GLN A 84 -21.46 -27.86 -0.13
CA GLN A 84 -22.64 -28.63 -0.56
C GLN A 84 -23.58 -27.83 -1.45
N PHE A 85 -23.76 -26.53 -1.20
CA PHE A 85 -24.52 -25.65 -2.09
C PHE A 85 -23.86 -25.52 -3.46
N ALA A 86 -22.54 -25.25 -3.49
CA ALA A 86 -21.78 -25.16 -4.73
C ALA A 86 -21.78 -26.48 -5.52
N PHE A 87 -21.59 -27.62 -4.85
CA PHE A 87 -21.60 -28.94 -5.51
C PHE A 87 -23.00 -29.43 -5.85
N GLY A 88 -24.03 -29.09 -5.06
CA GLY A 88 -25.43 -29.44 -5.31
C GLY A 88 -25.98 -28.75 -6.55
N GLN A 89 -25.77 -27.43 -6.66
CA GLN A 89 -26.14 -26.69 -7.87
C GLN A 89 -25.37 -27.19 -9.11
N VAL A 90 -24.08 -27.48 -8.96
CA VAL A 90 -23.25 -28.00 -10.08
C VAL A 90 -23.71 -29.41 -10.50
N ARG A 91 -24.08 -30.28 -9.56
CA ARG A 91 -24.56 -31.63 -9.87
C ARG A 91 -25.93 -31.65 -10.54
N ASP A 92 -26.84 -30.80 -10.07
CA ASP A 92 -28.18 -30.69 -10.64
C ASP A 92 -28.15 -29.98 -12.01
N ALA A 93 -27.20 -29.06 -12.23
CA ALA A 93 -26.93 -28.44 -13.53
C ALA A 93 -26.29 -29.39 -14.57
N VAL A 94 -25.62 -30.46 -14.14
CA VAL A 94 -24.90 -31.40 -15.02
C VAL A 94 -25.76 -32.61 -15.43
N SER A 95 -26.91 -32.83 -14.78
CA SER A 95 -27.70 -34.06 -14.94
C SER A 95 -28.90 -33.95 -15.91
N GLY A 96 -29.09 -32.83 -16.61
CA GLY A 96 -30.15 -32.66 -17.59
C GLY A 96 -29.74 -31.78 -18.76
N GLU A 97 -30.20 -32.16 -19.96
CA GLU A 97 -29.99 -31.57 -21.29
C GLU A 97 -30.25 -30.04 -21.40
N VAL A 98 -29.42 -29.18 -20.77
CA VAL A 98 -29.64 -27.73 -20.73
C VAL A 98 -28.32 -26.95 -20.86
N ASN A 99 -27.63 -27.05 -21.99
CA ASN A 99 -26.40 -26.27 -22.22
C ASN A 99 -26.65 -24.79 -22.54
N GLN A 100 -27.82 -24.41 -23.06
CA GLN A 100 -28.05 -23.03 -23.55
C GLN A 100 -28.59 -22.05 -22.50
N GLN A 101 -29.25 -22.50 -21.42
CA GLN A 101 -29.77 -21.60 -20.37
C GLN A 101 -28.79 -21.36 -19.22
N ILE A 102 -27.81 -22.26 -19.02
CA ILE A 102 -26.78 -22.10 -17.98
C ILE A 102 -25.75 -21.04 -18.39
N GLU A 103 -25.41 -20.99 -19.68
CA GLU A 103 -24.45 -20.01 -20.21
C GLU A 103 -24.96 -18.57 -20.05
N SER A 104 -26.26 -18.32 -20.24
CA SER A 104 -26.84 -16.98 -20.08
C SER A 104 -26.88 -16.52 -18.62
N TRP A 105 -27.19 -17.44 -17.68
CA TRP A 105 -27.21 -17.15 -16.23
C TRP A 105 -25.83 -16.86 -15.65
N LEU A 106 -24.80 -17.56 -16.13
CA LEU A 106 -23.42 -17.39 -15.66
C LEU A 106 -22.64 -16.30 -16.41
N SER A 107 -23.03 -15.94 -17.63
CA SER A 107 -22.36 -14.90 -18.43
C SER A 107 -22.13 -13.55 -17.72
N PRO A 108 -23.00 -13.06 -16.81
CA PRO A 108 -22.76 -11.81 -16.09
C PRO A 108 -21.67 -11.91 -15.02
N TRP A 109 -21.23 -13.12 -14.66
CA TRP A 109 -20.29 -13.33 -13.56
C TRP A 109 -18.83 -13.10 -13.98
N GLY A 110 -18.58 -12.73 -15.24
CA GLY A 110 -17.27 -12.27 -15.70
C GLY A 110 -16.18 -13.34 -15.67
N ASN A 111 -15.04 -13.03 -15.07
CA ASN A 111 -13.85 -13.89 -15.07
C ASN A 111 -13.33 -14.14 -13.66
N ALA A 112 -13.08 -15.40 -13.32
CA ALA A 112 -12.34 -15.77 -12.13
C ALA A 112 -10.91 -16.19 -12.51
N SER A 113 -9.93 -15.79 -11.71
CA SER A 113 -8.57 -16.29 -11.88
C SER A 113 -7.95 -16.73 -10.57
N VAL A 114 -7.20 -17.83 -10.63
CA VAL A 114 -6.42 -18.37 -9.52
C VAL A 114 -4.98 -18.45 -9.98
N ASN A 115 -4.05 -17.95 -9.17
CA ASN A 115 -2.63 -17.97 -9.48
C ASN A 115 -1.86 -18.58 -8.31
N LEU A 116 -0.99 -19.53 -8.62
CA LEU A 116 -0.11 -20.21 -7.68
C LEU A 116 1.32 -19.88 -8.06
N LEU A 117 2.10 -19.36 -7.11
CA LEU A 117 3.48 -18.94 -7.32
C LEU A 117 4.44 -19.83 -6.53
N VAL A 118 5.56 -20.16 -7.15
CA VAL A 118 6.64 -20.97 -6.59
C VAL A 118 7.97 -20.26 -6.85
N ASP A 119 8.85 -20.26 -5.85
CA ASP A 119 10.18 -19.68 -5.94
C ASP A 119 11.24 -20.68 -6.48
N ASN A 120 12.50 -20.25 -6.55
CA ASN A 120 13.63 -21.08 -6.98
C ASN A 120 13.86 -22.33 -6.11
N ASP A 121 13.46 -22.29 -4.83
CA ASP A 121 13.64 -23.38 -3.88
C ASP A 121 12.48 -24.39 -3.94
N GLY A 122 11.50 -24.17 -4.83
CA GLY A 122 10.30 -24.99 -4.93
C GLY A 122 9.30 -24.74 -3.80
N LYS A 123 9.47 -23.67 -3.02
CA LYS A 123 8.52 -23.30 -1.97
C LYS A 123 7.38 -22.48 -2.57
N PHE A 124 6.18 -22.71 -2.07
CA PHE A 124 5.03 -21.90 -2.43
C PHE A 124 5.23 -20.47 -1.94
N ASN A 125 5.38 -19.53 -2.88
CA ASN A 125 5.57 -18.10 -2.63
C ASN A 125 4.23 -17.33 -2.59
N GLY A 126 3.13 -18.07 -2.41
CA GLY A 126 1.79 -17.52 -2.25
C GLY A 126 0.76 -18.05 -3.25
N SER A 127 -0.50 -17.78 -2.93
CA SER A 127 -1.65 -18.07 -3.79
C SER A 127 -2.54 -16.84 -3.86
N SER A 128 -3.07 -16.55 -5.05
CA SER A 128 -4.02 -15.45 -5.25
C SER A 128 -5.25 -15.92 -5.99
N GLY A 129 -6.40 -15.38 -5.60
CA GLY A 129 -7.66 -15.50 -6.30
C GLY A 129 -8.19 -14.11 -6.63
N SER A 130 -8.69 -13.92 -7.83
CA SER A 130 -9.39 -12.70 -8.22
C SER A 130 -10.66 -13.01 -8.99
N TRP A 131 -11.64 -12.12 -8.86
CA TRP A 131 -12.92 -12.19 -9.53
C TRP A 131 -13.24 -10.83 -10.17
N PHE A 132 -13.28 -10.81 -11.49
CA PHE A 132 -13.60 -9.67 -12.33
C PHE A 132 -15.07 -9.74 -12.74
N ILE A 133 -15.84 -8.69 -12.44
CA ILE A 133 -17.28 -8.64 -12.63
C ILE A 133 -17.61 -7.45 -13.55
N PRO A 134 -18.11 -7.70 -14.78
CA PRO A 134 -18.60 -6.66 -15.67
C PRO A 134 -20.00 -6.20 -15.22
N TRP A 135 -20.25 -4.89 -15.18
CA TRP A 135 -21.56 -4.34 -14.81
C TRP A 135 -22.29 -3.72 -16.00
N ASN A 136 -21.57 -2.88 -16.74
CA ASN A 136 -22.10 -2.21 -17.92
C ASN A 136 -21.12 -2.46 -19.05
N ASP A 137 -21.50 -3.39 -19.92
CA ASP A 137 -20.73 -3.78 -21.08
C ASP A 137 -21.47 -3.40 -22.36
N ASN A 138 -20.85 -2.56 -23.17
CA ASN A 138 -21.33 -2.22 -24.50
C ASN A 138 -20.15 -2.08 -25.47
N ASN A 139 -20.43 -1.73 -26.72
CA ASN A 139 -19.40 -1.63 -27.76
C ASN A 139 -18.44 -0.45 -27.58
N ARG A 140 -18.80 0.55 -26.75
CA ARG A 140 -18.01 1.77 -26.54
C ARG A 140 -17.25 1.76 -25.23
N TYR A 141 -17.83 1.20 -24.17
CA TYR A 141 -17.21 1.12 -22.86
C TYR A 141 -17.57 -0.15 -22.09
N LEU A 142 -16.73 -0.50 -21.12
CA LEU A 142 -16.93 -1.55 -20.13
C LEU A 142 -16.64 -0.97 -18.75
N SER A 143 -17.63 -0.97 -17.86
CA SER A 143 -17.47 -0.68 -16.43
C SER A 143 -17.47 -1.98 -15.64
N TRP A 144 -16.54 -2.10 -14.69
CA TRP A 144 -16.29 -3.36 -13.99
C TRP A 144 -15.83 -3.13 -12.55
N SER A 145 -15.99 -4.16 -11.73
CA SER A 145 -15.30 -4.30 -10.45
C SER A 145 -14.42 -5.54 -10.39
N GLN A 146 -13.41 -5.51 -9.55
CA GLN A 146 -12.60 -6.66 -9.22
C GLN A 146 -12.47 -6.82 -7.72
N LEU A 147 -12.65 -8.05 -7.25
CA LEU A 147 -12.33 -8.48 -5.90
C LEU A 147 -11.18 -9.47 -5.94
N GLY A 148 -10.30 -9.46 -4.95
CA GLY A 148 -9.17 -10.37 -4.88
C GLY A 148 -8.73 -10.65 -3.46
N LEU A 149 -8.17 -11.84 -3.27
CA LEU A 149 -7.54 -12.30 -2.05
C LEU A 149 -6.22 -12.94 -2.40
N THR A 150 -5.15 -12.54 -1.73
CA THR A 150 -3.81 -13.10 -1.91
C THR A 150 -3.24 -13.51 -0.56
N GLN A 151 -2.92 -14.80 -0.43
CA GLN A 151 -2.19 -15.31 0.71
C GLN A 151 -0.69 -15.30 0.38
N GLN A 152 0.10 -14.65 1.22
CA GLN A 152 1.56 -14.66 1.15
C GLN A 152 2.13 -15.09 2.52
N THR A 153 3.45 -15.24 2.60
CA THR A 153 4.21 -15.47 3.83
C THR A 153 3.97 -14.36 4.86
N ASP A 154 3.86 -13.11 4.41
CA ASP A 154 3.73 -11.92 5.27
C ASP A 154 2.28 -11.60 5.67
N GLY A 155 1.32 -12.41 5.21
CA GLY A 155 -0.08 -12.30 5.61
C GLY A 155 -1.10 -12.40 4.48
N LEU A 156 -2.36 -12.16 4.83
CA LEU A 156 -3.49 -12.15 3.89
C LEU A 156 -3.79 -10.73 3.39
N VAL A 157 -3.72 -10.55 2.08
CA VAL A 157 -4.03 -9.28 1.41
C VAL A 157 -5.37 -9.40 0.70
N SER A 158 -6.23 -8.41 0.92
CA SER A 158 -7.48 -8.23 0.16
C SER A 158 -7.36 -7.06 -0.78
N ASN A 159 -7.95 -7.19 -1.97
CA ASN A 159 -7.98 -6.15 -3.00
C ASN A 159 -9.41 -5.95 -3.47
N ALA A 160 -9.88 -4.71 -3.51
CA ALA A 160 -11.16 -4.35 -4.10
C ALA A 160 -10.95 -3.17 -5.04
N GLY A 161 -11.42 -3.26 -6.27
CA GLY A 161 -11.22 -2.21 -7.26
C GLY A 161 -12.38 -2.05 -8.21
N ILE A 162 -12.43 -0.87 -8.82
CA ILE A 162 -13.38 -0.52 -9.86
C ILE A 162 -12.63 0.14 -11.00
N GLY A 163 -13.15 0.01 -12.21
CA GLY A 163 -12.55 0.65 -13.36
C GLY A 163 -13.48 0.75 -14.55
N GLN A 164 -12.99 1.46 -15.55
CA GLN A 164 -13.68 1.61 -16.81
C GLN A 164 -12.69 1.50 -17.97
N ARG A 165 -13.12 0.85 -19.04
CA ARG A 165 -12.39 0.69 -20.29
C ARG A 165 -13.21 1.25 -21.44
N TRP A 166 -12.59 2.01 -22.33
CA TRP A 166 -13.20 2.68 -23.47
C TRP A 166 -12.54 2.23 -24.77
N VAL A 167 -13.36 1.93 -25.77
CA VAL A 167 -12.88 1.59 -27.11
C VAL A 167 -12.66 2.89 -27.89
N ALA A 168 -11.42 3.12 -28.31
CA ALA A 168 -10.98 4.26 -29.10
C ALA A 168 -10.31 3.75 -30.39
N GLY A 169 -11.12 3.45 -31.40
CA GLY A 169 -10.64 2.87 -32.66
C GLY A 169 -10.06 1.48 -32.46
N LYS A 170 -8.75 1.33 -32.68
CA LYS A 170 -7.99 0.07 -32.47
C LYS A 170 -7.32 -0.02 -31.11
N TRP A 171 -7.72 0.84 -30.18
CA TRP A 171 -7.17 0.89 -28.83
C TRP A 171 -8.28 0.76 -27.81
N LEU A 172 -7.93 0.18 -26.67
CA LEU A 172 -8.73 0.17 -25.47
C LEU A 172 -7.99 0.98 -24.41
N LEU A 173 -8.63 2.05 -23.94
CA LEU A 173 -8.08 2.94 -22.93
C LEU A 173 -8.82 2.68 -21.62
N GLY A 174 -8.11 2.56 -20.52
CA GLY A 174 -8.73 2.27 -19.23
C GLY A 174 -8.17 3.10 -18.10
N TYR A 175 -8.98 3.28 -17.08
CA TYR A 175 -8.53 3.74 -15.78
C TYR A 175 -9.18 2.87 -14.70
N ASN A 176 -8.47 2.70 -13.60
CA ASN A 176 -8.94 1.91 -12.48
C ASN A 176 -8.46 2.50 -11.15
N THR A 177 -9.18 2.16 -10.09
CA THR A 177 -8.76 2.44 -8.73
C THR A 177 -8.95 1.20 -7.87
N PHE A 178 -8.03 1.00 -6.94
CA PHE A 178 -8.01 -0.14 -6.04
C PHE A 178 -7.85 0.32 -4.61
N TYR A 179 -8.48 -0.42 -3.71
CA TYR A 179 -8.25 -0.40 -2.28
C TYR A 179 -7.65 -1.75 -1.90
N ASP A 180 -6.43 -1.72 -1.39
CA ASP A 180 -5.73 -2.89 -0.88
C ASP A 180 -5.67 -2.81 0.66
N ASN A 181 -5.90 -3.93 1.32
CA ASN A 181 -5.80 -4.04 2.77
C ASN A 181 -5.06 -5.32 3.16
N LEU A 182 -3.94 -5.14 3.87
CA LEU A 182 -3.25 -6.22 4.58
C LEU A 182 -4.01 -6.49 5.87
N LEU A 183 -4.77 -7.59 5.90
CA LEU A 183 -5.81 -7.82 6.90
C LEU A 183 -5.25 -8.06 8.29
N ASP A 184 -4.12 -8.74 8.40
CA ASP A 184 -3.51 -9.10 9.68
C ASP A 184 -3.08 -7.86 10.48
N GLU A 185 -2.52 -6.86 9.79
CA GLU A 185 -1.99 -5.63 10.38
C GLU A 185 -2.93 -4.41 10.24
N ASN A 186 -4.01 -4.59 9.47
CA ASN A 186 -4.96 -3.54 9.08
C ASN A 186 -4.26 -2.31 8.48
N LEU A 187 -3.37 -2.57 7.52
CA LEU A 187 -2.65 -1.56 6.75
C LEU A 187 -3.27 -1.42 5.37
N GLN A 188 -3.47 -0.18 4.95
CA GLN A 188 -4.38 0.15 3.86
C GLN A 188 -3.68 1.04 2.84
N ARG A 189 -3.96 0.78 1.56
CA ARG A 189 -3.37 1.50 0.41
C ARG A 189 -4.40 1.70 -0.68
N ALA A 190 -4.32 2.83 -1.37
CA ALA A 190 -5.00 3.03 -2.63
C ALA A 190 -4.05 2.86 -3.81
N GLY A 191 -4.59 2.29 -4.88
CA GLY A 191 -3.99 2.24 -6.20
C GLY A 191 -4.78 3.10 -7.19
N LEU A 192 -4.08 3.79 -8.09
CA LEU A 192 -4.64 4.41 -9.28
C LEU A 192 -3.91 3.85 -10.50
N GLY A 193 -4.65 3.30 -11.45
CA GLY A 193 -4.11 2.66 -12.63
C GLY A 193 -4.64 3.28 -13.93
N ALA A 194 -3.79 3.30 -14.95
CA ALA A 194 -4.13 3.67 -16.31
C ALA A 194 -3.70 2.55 -17.27
N GLU A 195 -4.51 2.29 -18.30
CA GLU A 195 -4.34 1.20 -19.25
C GLU A 195 -4.41 1.74 -20.69
N VAL A 196 -3.49 1.30 -21.55
CA VAL A 196 -3.52 1.54 -23.00
C VAL A 196 -3.24 0.24 -23.71
N TRP A 197 -4.28 -0.38 -24.25
CA TRP A 197 -4.24 -1.71 -24.83
C TRP A 197 -4.46 -1.64 -26.34
N GLY A 198 -3.52 -2.19 -27.10
CA GLY A 198 -3.63 -2.49 -28.52
C GLY A 198 -3.64 -4.01 -28.76
N GLU A 199 -3.70 -4.40 -30.02
CA GLU A 199 -3.81 -5.81 -30.42
C GLU A 199 -2.58 -6.66 -30.00
N ASN A 200 -1.38 -6.06 -30.09
CA ASN A 200 -0.10 -6.74 -29.81
C ASN A 200 0.75 -6.05 -28.73
N LEU A 201 0.27 -4.97 -28.13
CA LEU A 201 0.97 -4.23 -27.09
C LEU A 201 -0.04 -3.76 -26.05
N ARG A 202 0.22 -4.04 -24.77
CA ARG A 202 -0.53 -3.48 -23.65
C ARG A 202 0.43 -2.73 -22.74
N LEU A 203 0.07 -1.50 -22.43
CA LEU A 203 0.78 -0.64 -21.50
C LEU A 203 -0.13 -0.43 -20.30
N SER A 204 0.44 -0.51 -19.10
CA SER A 204 -0.25 -0.23 -17.84
C SER A 204 0.69 0.58 -16.95
N ALA A 205 0.15 1.55 -16.25
CA ALA A 205 0.89 2.35 -15.28
C ALA A 205 0.05 2.47 -14.01
N ASN A 206 0.65 2.20 -12.86
CA ASN A 206 -0.04 2.20 -11.58
C ASN A 206 0.74 3.02 -10.56
N TYR A 207 0.01 3.77 -9.75
CA TYR A 207 0.53 4.53 -8.62
C TYR A 207 -0.09 4.03 -7.33
N TYR A 208 0.74 3.85 -6.31
CA TYR A 208 0.35 3.30 -5.02
C TYR A 208 0.60 4.30 -3.90
N GLN A 209 -0.46 4.62 -3.17
CA GLN A 209 -0.46 5.56 -2.07
C GLN A 209 -0.91 4.88 -0.77
N PRO A 210 -0.06 4.79 0.27
CA PRO A 210 -0.48 4.31 1.57
C PRO A 210 -1.43 5.31 2.23
N PHE A 211 -2.50 4.79 2.84
CA PHE A 211 -3.43 5.56 3.68
C PHE A 211 -3.18 5.34 5.16
N ALA A 212 -2.77 4.13 5.54
CA ALA A 212 -2.35 3.87 6.90
C ALA A 212 -1.00 4.54 7.20
N GLY A 213 -0.90 5.13 8.39
CA GLY A 213 0.36 5.62 8.94
C GLY A 213 1.26 4.47 9.38
N TRP A 214 2.36 4.83 10.04
CA TRP A 214 3.24 3.87 10.69
C TRP A 214 2.51 3.13 11.81
N ARG A 215 2.66 1.81 11.84
CA ARG A 215 2.13 0.94 12.89
C ARG A 215 3.23 0.08 13.47
N ASP A 216 3.07 -0.29 14.72
CA ASP A 216 4.02 -1.14 15.42
C ASP A 216 3.97 -2.55 14.80
N SER A 217 5.12 -3.03 14.30
CA SER A 217 5.31 -4.41 13.85
C SER A 217 5.95 -5.25 14.96
N SER A 218 6.85 -4.62 15.73
CA SER A 218 7.51 -5.21 16.90
C SER A 218 7.82 -4.13 17.93
N ASP A 219 8.36 -4.54 19.09
CA ASP A 219 8.83 -3.61 20.14
C ASP A 219 9.77 -2.52 19.62
N VAL A 220 10.54 -2.81 18.56
CA VAL A 220 11.63 -1.96 18.07
C VAL A 220 11.41 -1.45 16.65
N GLN A 221 10.36 -1.90 15.96
CA GLN A 221 10.14 -1.63 14.55
C GLN A 221 8.70 -1.22 14.27
N GLU A 222 8.56 -0.18 13.47
CA GLU A 222 7.31 0.22 12.86
C GLU A 222 7.32 -0.15 11.39
N GLN A 223 6.15 -0.48 10.85
CA GLN A 223 5.90 -0.81 9.46
C GLN A 223 4.80 0.05 8.87
N ARG A 224 4.88 0.27 7.57
CA ARG A 224 3.87 0.93 6.75
C ARG A 224 3.98 0.39 5.33
N MET A 225 2.90 0.50 4.55
CA MET A 225 3.02 0.29 3.11
C MET A 225 3.86 1.41 2.47
N ALA A 226 4.77 1.01 1.58
CA ALA A 226 5.59 1.91 0.80
C ALA A 226 4.76 2.60 -0.28
N ARG A 227 5.07 3.87 -0.55
CA ARG A 227 4.55 4.59 -1.72
C ARG A 227 5.40 4.21 -2.93
N GLY A 228 4.79 4.11 -4.11
CA GLY A 228 5.54 3.74 -5.31
C GLY A 228 4.70 3.76 -6.56
N TYR A 229 5.32 3.41 -7.67
CA TYR A 229 4.64 3.21 -8.94
C TYR A 229 5.26 2.05 -9.71
N ASP A 230 4.47 1.49 -10.62
CA ASP A 230 4.96 0.57 -11.64
C ASP A 230 4.49 0.99 -13.03
N VAL A 231 5.26 0.58 -14.03
CA VAL A 231 4.92 0.69 -15.44
C VAL A 231 5.21 -0.65 -16.09
N THR A 232 4.21 -1.26 -16.71
CA THR A 232 4.30 -2.56 -17.34
C THR A 232 3.96 -2.46 -18.82
N ALA A 233 4.83 -3.03 -19.66
CA ALA A 233 4.58 -3.28 -21.07
C ALA A 233 4.48 -4.79 -21.31
N LYS A 234 3.39 -5.24 -21.92
CA LYS A 234 3.19 -6.62 -22.38
C LYS A 234 3.09 -6.65 -23.90
N ALA A 235 3.81 -7.54 -24.53
CA ALA A 235 3.81 -7.70 -25.97
C ALA A 235 3.58 -9.16 -26.38
N TRP A 236 2.97 -9.34 -27.55
CA TRP A 236 2.75 -10.65 -28.16
C TRP A 236 3.50 -10.76 -29.48
N LEU A 237 4.01 -11.96 -29.75
CA LEU A 237 4.55 -12.27 -31.06
C LEU A 237 3.40 -12.39 -32.07
N PRO A 238 3.42 -11.67 -33.21
CA PRO A 238 2.34 -11.71 -34.19
C PRO A 238 2.07 -13.10 -34.77
N TRP A 239 3.10 -13.95 -34.84
CA TRP A 239 3.04 -15.32 -35.38
C TRP A 239 2.85 -16.41 -34.33
N PHE A 240 2.86 -16.07 -33.03
CA PHE A 240 2.74 -17.07 -31.96
C PHE A 240 1.98 -16.53 -30.75
N HIS A 241 0.65 -16.65 -30.80
CA HIS A 241 -0.28 -16.10 -29.79
C HIS A 241 -0.25 -16.80 -28.42
N HIS A 242 0.40 -17.97 -28.34
CA HIS A 242 0.56 -18.72 -27.09
C HIS A 242 1.63 -18.13 -26.18
N LEU A 243 2.54 -17.30 -26.69
CA LEU A 243 3.64 -16.71 -25.92
C LEU A 243 3.45 -15.20 -25.80
N ASN A 244 3.65 -14.69 -24.58
CA ASN A 244 3.74 -13.26 -24.36
C ASN A 244 4.95 -12.93 -23.48
N THR A 245 5.53 -11.77 -23.77
CA THR A 245 6.63 -11.20 -23.01
C THR A 245 6.14 -9.97 -22.28
N SER A 246 6.69 -9.73 -21.10
CA SER A 246 6.37 -8.57 -20.29
C SER A 246 7.62 -7.97 -19.69
N VAL A 247 7.67 -6.65 -19.65
CA VAL A 247 8.71 -5.89 -18.98
C VAL A 247 7.99 -4.94 -18.04
N SER A 248 8.33 -5.00 -16.75
CA SER A 248 7.82 -4.08 -15.74
C SER A 248 8.96 -3.35 -15.08
N PHE A 249 8.77 -2.05 -14.86
CA PHE A 249 9.65 -1.21 -14.08
C PHE A 249 8.89 -0.75 -12.84
N GLU A 250 9.45 -0.93 -11.66
CA GLU A 250 8.84 -0.47 -10.42
C GLU A 250 9.83 0.31 -9.56
N GLN A 251 9.34 1.37 -8.93
CA GLN A 251 10.11 2.19 -8.01
C GLN A 251 9.24 2.49 -6.79
N TYR A 252 9.82 2.28 -5.61
CA TYR A 252 9.20 2.61 -4.34
C TYR A 252 10.07 3.61 -3.60
N PHE A 253 9.44 4.38 -2.71
CA PHE A 253 10.09 5.47 -2.00
C PHE A 253 9.97 5.28 -0.49
N GLY A 254 11.09 5.50 0.19
CA GLY A 254 11.24 5.31 1.63
C GLY A 254 12.69 5.07 2.01
N ASP A 255 12.98 5.14 3.30
CA ASP A 255 14.36 4.97 3.79
C ASP A 255 14.79 3.50 3.86
N ASN A 256 13.84 2.61 4.10
CA ASN A 256 14.09 1.20 4.32
C ASN A 256 12.88 0.38 3.81
N VAL A 257 12.81 0.26 2.49
CA VAL A 257 11.73 -0.40 1.73
C VAL A 257 12.16 -1.79 1.32
N ASP A 258 11.38 -2.81 1.68
CA ASP A 258 11.63 -4.19 1.30
C ASP A 258 10.89 -4.53 0.00
N LEU A 259 11.58 -4.33 -1.14
CA LEU A 259 11.01 -4.56 -2.47
C LEU A 259 10.95 -6.04 -2.87
N PHE A 260 11.77 -6.89 -2.25
CA PHE A 260 11.92 -8.31 -2.62
C PHE A 260 11.25 -9.26 -1.62
N ASN A 261 10.69 -8.73 -0.52
CA ASN A 261 10.20 -9.49 0.63
C ASN A 261 11.27 -10.43 1.18
N SER A 262 12.52 -9.94 1.19
CA SER A 262 13.72 -10.66 1.66
C SER A 262 14.03 -10.35 3.12
N GLY A 263 13.33 -9.39 3.73
CA GLY A 263 13.60 -8.84 5.05
C GLY A 263 14.68 -7.75 5.06
N THR A 264 15.31 -7.47 3.92
CA THR A 264 16.30 -6.40 3.74
C THR A 264 15.64 -5.21 3.06
N GLY A 265 15.58 -4.08 3.78
CA GLY A 265 15.06 -2.85 3.20
C GLY A 265 16.14 -1.94 2.64
N TYR A 266 15.78 -1.21 1.58
CA TYR A 266 16.67 -0.36 0.80
C TYR A 266 16.11 1.06 0.71
N HIS A 267 16.98 2.04 0.49
CA HIS A 267 16.57 3.43 0.28
C HIS A 267 16.12 3.63 -1.17
N ASN A 268 14.85 4.02 -1.36
CA ASN A 268 14.22 4.27 -2.66
C ASN A 268 14.52 3.19 -3.74
N PRO A 269 14.23 1.90 -3.49
CA PRO A 269 14.64 0.83 -4.38
C PRO A 269 13.91 0.85 -5.72
N VAL A 270 14.63 0.38 -6.74
CA VAL A 270 14.16 0.21 -8.11
C VAL A 270 14.36 -1.24 -8.52
N ALA A 271 13.37 -1.80 -9.22
CA ALA A 271 13.49 -3.12 -9.84
C ALA A 271 12.94 -3.16 -11.26
N VAL A 272 13.53 -4.04 -12.06
CA VAL A 272 13.05 -4.40 -13.39
C VAL A 272 12.64 -5.86 -13.35
N ASN A 273 11.44 -6.16 -13.86
CA ASN A 273 10.92 -7.51 -13.96
C ASN A 273 10.71 -7.90 -15.43
N LEU A 274 11.33 -9.00 -15.83
CA LEU A 274 11.18 -9.62 -17.14
C LEU A 274 10.32 -10.87 -16.98
N GLY A 275 9.14 -10.87 -17.59
CA GLY A 275 8.19 -11.98 -17.55
C GLY A 275 7.99 -12.63 -18.92
N LEU A 276 7.78 -13.94 -18.90
CA LEU A 276 7.43 -14.79 -20.03
C LEU A 276 6.22 -15.63 -19.65
N ASN A 277 5.13 -15.53 -20.40
CA ASN A 277 3.96 -16.36 -20.14
C ASN A 277 3.59 -17.20 -21.37
N TYR A 278 3.35 -18.49 -21.12
CA TYR A 278 2.91 -19.47 -22.10
C TYR A 278 1.49 -19.93 -21.81
N THR A 279 0.59 -19.78 -22.77
CA THR A 279 -0.85 -20.08 -22.66
C THR A 279 -1.21 -21.17 -23.67
N PRO A 280 -1.10 -22.46 -23.31
CA PRO A 280 -1.46 -23.54 -24.23
C PRO A 280 -2.95 -23.51 -24.59
N VAL A 281 -3.80 -23.17 -23.61
CA VAL A 281 -5.26 -23.05 -23.74
C VAL A 281 -5.75 -21.83 -22.94
N PRO A 282 -6.88 -21.20 -23.27
CA PRO A 282 -7.37 -20.01 -22.55
C PRO A 282 -7.47 -20.19 -21.02
N LEU A 283 -7.82 -21.39 -20.56
CA LEU A 283 -7.95 -21.70 -19.14
C LEU A 283 -6.62 -21.68 -18.37
N VAL A 284 -5.48 -21.98 -19.02
CA VAL A 284 -4.21 -22.25 -18.33
C VAL A 284 -3.10 -21.35 -18.86
N THR A 285 -2.38 -20.70 -17.97
CA THR A 285 -1.19 -19.91 -18.30
C THR A 285 -0.05 -20.29 -17.36
N LEU A 286 1.09 -20.68 -17.93
CA LEU A 286 2.36 -20.82 -17.23
C LEU A 286 3.09 -19.50 -17.27
N THR A 287 3.62 -19.05 -16.15
CA THR A 287 4.35 -17.79 -16.03
C THR A 287 5.75 -18.04 -15.51
N ALA A 288 6.74 -17.39 -16.09
CA ALA A 288 8.11 -17.35 -15.60
C ALA A 288 8.54 -15.90 -15.54
N GLY A 289 9.07 -15.45 -14.41
CA GLY A 289 9.54 -14.08 -14.24
C GLY A 289 10.90 -14.03 -13.57
N HIS A 290 11.68 -13.02 -13.95
CA HIS A 290 12.96 -12.67 -13.36
C HIS A 290 12.94 -11.20 -12.99
N LYS A 291 12.97 -10.93 -11.70
CA LYS A 291 13.02 -9.59 -11.11
C LYS A 291 14.45 -9.31 -10.65
N GLN A 292 15.01 -8.17 -11.07
CA GLN A 292 16.36 -7.72 -10.75
C GLN A 292 16.30 -6.32 -10.15
N GLY A 293 16.95 -6.13 -9.00
CA GLY A 293 17.07 -4.85 -8.31
C GLY A 293 18.42 -4.19 -8.56
N GLU A 294 18.49 -2.88 -8.29
CA GLU A 294 19.73 -2.09 -8.42
C GLU A 294 20.83 -2.59 -7.47
N SER A 295 20.47 -3.03 -6.27
CA SER A 295 21.40 -3.50 -5.24
C SER A 295 21.92 -4.92 -5.47
N GLY A 296 21.68 -5.51 -6.64
CA GLY A 296 22.10 -6.86 -7.00
C GLY A 296 21.17 -7.99 -6.53
N GLU A 297 20.15 -7.68 -5.72
CA GLU A 297 19.11 -8.65 -5.37
C GLU A 297 18.32 -9.07 -6.61
N SER A 298 18.00 -10.37 -6.67
CA SER A 298 17.20 -10.93 -7.76
C SER A 298 16.26 -11.99 -7.23
N GLN A 299 15.13 -12.14 -7.91
CA GLN A 299 14.10 -13.11 -7.58
C GLN A 299 13.56 -13.71 -8.86
N ASN A 300 13.52 -15.04 -8.92
CA ASN A 300 12.79 -15.73 -9.98
C ASN A 300 11.50 -16.27 -9.43
N ASN A 301 10.45 -16.24 -10.25
CA ASN A 301 9.18 -16.85 -9.93
C ASN A 301 8.72 -17.73 -11.10
N LEU A 302 8.18 -18.88 -10.74
CA LEU A 302 7.41 -19.74 -11.64
C LEU A 302 5.98 -19.76 -11.14
N GLY A 303 5.03 -19.65 -12.05
CA GLY A 303 3.62 -19.57 -11.68
C GLY A 303 2.72 -20.36 -12.61
N LEU A 304 1.61 -20.81 -12.04
CA LEU A 304 0.50 -21.44 -12.74
C LEU A 304 -0.76 -20.62 -12.50
N LYS A 305 -1.29 -20.05 -13.57
CA LYS A 305 -2.52 -19.27 -13.55
C LYS A 305 -3.65 -20.03 -14.25
N LEU A 306 -4.75 -20.22 -13.55
CA LEU A 306 -6.01 -20.73 -14.06
C LEU A 306 -6.99 -19.56 -14.28
N ASN A 307 -7.50 -19.37 -15.49
CA ASN A 307 -8.41 -18.28 -15.85
C ASN A 307 -9.74 -18.86 -16.34
N TYR A 308 -10.76 -18.83 -15.51
CA TYR A 308 -12.09 -19.33 -15.85
C TYR A 308 -13.00 -18.18 -16.28
N ARG A 309 -13.62 -18.30 -17.45
CA ARG A 309 -14.55 -17.33 -18.02
C ARG A 309 -15.97 -17.87 -17.90
N PHE A 310 -16.81 -17.21 -17.10
CA PHE A 310 -18.19 -17.64 -16.94
C PHE A 310 -18.98 -17.38 -18.24
N GLY A 311 -19.93 -18.26 -18.56
CA GLY A 311 -20.73 -18.20 -19.79
C GLY A 311 -20.00 -18.62 -21.08
N VAL A 312 -18.73 -19.04 -21.00
CA VAL A 312 -18.01 -19.63 -22.14
C VAL A 312 -17.93 -21.15 -21.98
N PRO A 313 -18.34 -21.96 -22.97
CA PRO A 313 -18.26 -23.42 -22.87
C PRO A 313 -16.84 -23.89 -22.50
N LEU A 314 -16.74 -24.82 -21.56
CA LEU A 314 -15.44 -25.33 -21.08
C LEU A 314 -14.57 -25.88 -22.22
N VAL A 315 -15.19 -26.50 -23.22
CA VAL A 315 -14.51 -27.03 -24.42
C VAL A 315 -13.76 -25.93 -25.18
N LYS A 316 -14.32 -24.72 -25.26
CA LYS A 316 -13.63 -23.56 -25.87
C LYS A 316 -12.47 -23.09 -24.99
N GLN A 317 -12.65 -23.08 -23.68
CA GLN A 317 -11.61 -22.67 -22.73
C GLN A 317 -10.43 -23.66 -22.65
N LEU A 318 -10.66 -24.92 -23.03
CA LEU A 318 -9.65 -25.97 -23.15
C LEU A 318 -9.15 -26.16 -24.59
N SER A 319 -9.60 -25.35 -25.55
CA SER A 319 -9.18 -25.43 -26.95
C SER A 319 -8.01 -24.51 -27.23
N ALA A 320 -6.92 -25.06 -27.78
CA ALA A 320 -5.76 -24.28 -28.20
C ALA A 320 -6.09 -23.28 -29.33
N GLY A 321 -7.07 -23.60 -30.19
CA GLY A 321 -7.51 -22.72 -31.28
C GLY A 321 -8.19 -21.42 -30.80
N GLU A 322 -8.70 -21.41 -29.57
CA GLU A 322 -9.39 -20.25 -28.99
C GLU A 322 -8.43 -19.24 -28.35
N VAL A 323 -7.14 -19.56 -28.24
CA VAL A 323 -6.14 -18.66 -27.62
C VAL A 323 -6.04 -17.35 -28.40
N ALA A 324 -5.99 -17.38 -29.73
CA ALA A 324 -5.91 -16.16 -30.55
C ALA A 324 -7.14 -15.25 -30.34
N ALA A 325 -8.34 -15.81 -30.37
CA ALA A 325 -9.59 -15.06 -30.17
C ALA A 325 -9.67 -14.45 -28.76
N THR A 326 -9.27 -15.23 -27.74
CA THR A 326 -9.20 -14.82 -26.33
C THR A 326 -8.23 -13.64 -26.12
N ARG A 327 -7.15 -13.58 -26.93
CA ARG A 327 -6.11 -12.55 -26.84
C ARG A 327 -6.43 -11.26 -27.59
N SER A 328 -7.34 -11.30 -28.56
CA SER A 328 -7.80 -10.10 -29.28
C SER A 328 -8.28 -9.00 -28.32
N LEU A 329 -8.29 -7.73 -28.76
CA LEU A 329 -8.79 -6.63 -27.92
C LEU A 329 -10.21 -6.88 -27.40
N ARG A 330 -11.07 -7.45 -28.25
CA ARG A 330 -12.46 -7.78 -27.86
C ARG A 330 -12.51 -8.93 -26.86
N GLY A 331 -11.72 -9.98 -27.07
CA GLY A 331 -11.70 -11.16 -26.20
C GLY A 331 -11.01 -10.93 -24.87
N SER A 332 -10.10 -9.96 -24.79
CA SER A 332 -9.30 -9.65 -23.62
C SER A 332 -9.81 -8.49 -22.79
N ARG A 333 -10.84 -7.76 -23.24
CA ARG A 333 -11.40 -6.62 -22.50
C ARG A 333 -11.89 -6.95 -21.07
N TYR A 334 -12.05 -8.23 -20.73
CA TYR A 334 -12.42 -8.74 -19.40
C TYR A 334 -11.23 -9.30 -18.61
N ASP A 335 -10.01 -9.21 -19.14
CA ASP A 335 -8.81 -9.61 -18.41
C ASP A 335 -8.61 -8.67 -17.21
N SER A 336 -8.12 -9.19 -16.08
CA SER A 336 -7.75 -8.35 -14.94
C SER A 336 -6.76 -7.25 -15.33
N PRO A 337 -6.81 -6.08 -14.67
CA PRO A 337 -5.83 -5.02 -14.87
C PRO A 337 -4.44 -5.50 -14.47
N GLU A 338 -3.44 -4.98 -15.16
CA GLU A 338 -2.04 -5.28 -14.85
C GLU A 338 -1.55 -4.34 -13.75
N ARG A 339 -1.29 -4.89 -12.56
CA ARG A 339 -0.81 -4.15 -11.39
C ARG A 339 -0.15 -5.09 -10.38
N ASN A 340 0.62 -4.55 -9.45
CA ASN A 340 1.07 -5.25 -8.27
C ASN A 340 -0.03 -5.27 -7.18
N SER A 341 -0.71 -6.41 -7.02
CA SER A 341 -1.73 -6.61 -5.99
C SER A 341 -1.15 -6.76 -4.58
N LEU A 342 0.14 -7.06 -4.47
CA LEU A 342 0.83 -7.20 -3.20
C LEU A 342 1.40 -5.83 -2.78
N PRO A 343 1.18 -5.40 -1.53
CA PRO A 343 1.77 -4.20 -1.00
C PRO A 343 3.26 -4.42 -0.73
N VAL A 344 4.08 -3.46 -1.14
CA VAL A 344 5.49 -3.39 -0.74
C VAL A 344 5.55 -2.67 0.61
N MET A 345 6.38 -3.18 1.52
CA MET A 345 6.47 -2.69 2.89
C MET A 345 7.68 -1.76 3.07
N GLU A 346 7.49 -0.75 3.91
CA GLU A 346 8.53 0.15 4.40
C GLU A 346 8.61 -0.02 5.93
N PHE A 347 9.83 -0.10 6.44
CA PHE A 347 10.10 -0.31 7.85
C PHE A 347 10.92 0.83 8.42
N ARG A 348 10.69 1.20 9.68
CA ARG A 348 11.57 2.13 10.39
C ARG A 348 11.82 1.65 11.80
N GLN A 349 13.02 1.94 12.29
CA GLN A 349 13.34 1.70 13.68
C GLN A 349 12.59 2.69 14.57
N ARG A 350 11.96 2.18 15.63
CA ARG A 350 11.31 3.01 16.64
C ARG A 350 12.36 3.69 17.49
N LYS A 351 12.14 4.97 17.78
CA LYS A 351 12.91 5.68 18.81
C LYS A 351 12.39 5.27 20.18
N THR A 352 12.88 4.16 20.70
CA THR A 352 12.54 3.60 22.02
C THR A 352 13.15 4.39 23.18
N LEU A 353 14.22 5.15 22.91
CA LEU A 353 14.88 6.04 23.87
C LEU A 353 15.30 7.35 23.18
N SER A 354 14.96 8.48 23.79
CA SER A 354 15.46 9.81 23.39
C SER A 354 15.70 10.70 24.61
N VAL A 355 16.77 11.47 24.58
CA VAL A 355 17.23 12.31 25.69
C VAL A 355 17.50 13.72 25.19
N TRP A 356 17.02 14.72 25.91
CA TRP A 356 17.33 16.12 25.66
C TRP A 356 17.66 16.83 26.98
N LEU A 357 18.73 17.62 26.99
CA LEU A 357 19.18 18.40 28.12
C LEU A 357 18.82 19.86 27.90
N ALA A 358 17.96 20.40 28.76
CA ALA A 358 17.53 21.80 28.66
C ALA A 358 18.69 22.75 28.99
N THR A 359 18.92 23.73 28.12
CA THR A 359 19.93 24.77 28.33
C THR A 359 19.43 25.75 29.40
N PRO A 360 20.18 25.98 30.50
CA PRO A 360 19.84 26.94 31.53
C PRO A 360 20.06 28.41 31.06
N PRO A 361 19.64 29.41 31.86
CA PRO A 361 19.80 30.84 31.54
C PRO A 361 21.25 31.27 31.25
N TRP A 362 21.44 32.35 30.49
CA TRP A 362 22.73 32.79 29.95
C TRP A 362 23.58 33.66 30.90
N ASP A 363 23.10 33.97 32.09
CA ASP A 363 23.68 34.93 33.04
C ASP A 363 24.07 34.30 34.40
N LEU A 364 24.67 33.10 34.35
CA LEU A 364 25.03 32.34 35.54
C LEU A 364 26.12 33.04 36.36
N LYS A 365 25.96 33.07 37.69
CA LYS A 365 26.96 33.63 38.61
C LYS A 365 27.83 32.53 39.21
N GLY A 366 29.07 32.89 39.56
CA GLY A 366 29.96 31.96 40.28
C GLY A 366 29.35 31.58 41.63
N GLY A 367 29.34 30.29 41.95
CA GLY A 367 28.71 29.74 43.15
C GLY A 367 27.19 29.53 43.07
N GLU A 368 26.54 29.88 41.96
CA GLU A 368 25.12 29.63 41.75
C GLU A 368 24.84 28.14 41.51
N THR A 369 23.76 27.62 42.11
CA THR A 369 23.30 26.26 41.88
C THR A 369 22.26 26.23 40.76
N VAL A 370 22.62 25.59 39.65
CA VAL A 370 21.76 25.46 38.46
C VAL A 370 21.10 24.09 38.45
N MET A 371 19.76 24.08 38.38
CA MET A 371 18.99 22.84 38.22
C MET A 371 19.07 22.36 36.77
N LEU A 372 19.50 21.12 36.56
CA LEU A 372 19.55 20.49 35.25
C LEU A 372 18.26 19.71 35.02
N LYS A 373 17.62 19.94 33.87
CA LYS A 373 16.38 19.26 33.48
C LYS A 373 16.63 18.37 32.28
N LEU A 374 16.57 17.06 32.50
CA LEU A 374 16.59 16.06 31.44
C LEU A 374 15.16 15.75 30.99
N GLN A 375 14.89 15.93 29.71
CA GLN A 375 13.69 15.42 29.07
C GLN A 375 14.01 14.07 28.43
N VAL A 376 13.59 12.99 29.09
CA VAL A 376 13.76 11.63 28.59
C VAL A 376 12.42 11.06 28.16
N ARG A 377 12.39 10.47 26.96
CA ARG A 377 11.30 9.57 26.55
C ARG A 377 11.89 8.17 26.42
N SER A 378 11.44 7.24 27.25
CA SER A 378 11.84 5.84 27.24
C SER A 378 10.61 4.95 27.28
N THR A 379 10.53 3.94 26.42
CA THR A 379 9.47 2.93 26.44
C THR A 379 9.74 1.84 27.49
N HIS A 380 11.00 1.61 27.87
CA HIS A 380 11.40 0.53 28.78
C HIS A 380 11.81 1.03 30.18
N GLY A 381 11.53 2.30 30.49
CA GLY A 381 12.03 2.94 31.71
C GLY A 381 13.52 3.26 31.66
N ILE A 382 14.01 3.96 32.67
CA ILE A 382 15.41 4.38 32.77
C ILE A 382 16.12 3.47 33.76
N ARG A 383 17.29 2.96 33.39
CA ARG A 383 18.14 2.15 34.26
C ARG A 383 19.20 3.00 34.93
N GLN A 384 19.90 3.83 34.15
CA GLN A 384 21.01 4.67 34.63
C GLN A 384 21.15 5.95 33.80
N ILE A 385 21.68 7.00 34.44
CA ILE A 385 22.04 8.26 33.81
C ILE A 385 23.53 8.53 34.12
N HIS A 386 24.32 8.76 33.08
CA HIS A 386 25.76 9.05 33.15
C HIS A 386 26.03 10.42 32.57
N TRP A 387 26.72 11.29 33.31
CA TRP A 387 27.08 12.63 32.81
C TRP A 387 28.46 12.64 32.16
N GLN A 388 28.61 13.44 31.10
CA GLN A 388 29.83 13.57 30.31
C GLN A 388 30.16 15.06 30.10
N GLY A 389 31.45 15.34 29.87
CA GLY A 389 31.98 16.71 29.74
C GLY A 389 32.77 17.13 30.98
N ASP A 390 32.65 18.39 31.39
CA ASP A 390 33.44 19.00 32.47
C ASP A 390 32.86 18.72 33.88
N THR A 391 32.40 17.50 34.11
CA THR A 391 31.68 17.10 35.34
C THR A 391 32.53 17.14 36.62
N GLN A 392 33.86 17.25 36.50
CA GLN A 392 34.75 17.41 37.66
C GLN A 392 34.86 18.87 38.09
N ALA A 393 34.92 19.80 37.13
CA ALA A 393 34.95 21.23 37.41
C ALA A 393 33.57 21.71 37.86
N LEU A 394 32.53 21.23 37.18
CA LEU A 394 31.14 21.45 37.52
C LEU A 394 30.77 20.51 38.67
N SER A 395 30.69 21.01 39.89
CA SER A 395 30.38 20.19 41.08
C SER A 395 28.95 19.62 41.00
N LEU A 396 28.81 18.49 40.30
CA LEU A 396 27.54 17.85 39.99
C LEU A 396 26.98 17.17 41.24
N THR A 397 25.74 17.50 41.55
CA THR A 397 24.97 16.92 42.66
C THR A 397 23.92 15.98 42.09
N SER A 398 23.97 14.72 42.51
CA SER A 398 23.01 13.70 42.10
C SER A 398 21.73 13.74 42.95
N PRO A 399 20.55 13.44 42.36
CA PRO A 399 19.33 13.20 43.12
C PRO A 399 19.45 11.93 43.99
N GLY A 400 18.54 11.77 44.94
CA GLY A 400 18.52 10.61 45.85
C GLY A 400 18.27 9.26 45.16
N LYS A 401 17.84 9.25 43.89
CA LYS A 401 17.74 8.08 43.02
C LYS A 401 18.47 8.35 41.72
N SER A 402 19.43 7.50 41.35
CA SER A 402 20.30 7.68 40.18
C SER A 402 19.60 7.49 38.82
N ASP A 403 18.40 6.91 38.81
CA ASP A 403 17.54 6.75 37.63
C ASP A 403 16.54 7.91 37.44
N SER A 404 16.49 8.85 38.39
CA SER A 404 15.62 10.03 38.31
C SER A 404 16.13 11.03 37.27
N THR A 405 15.24 11.46 36.38
CA THR A 405 15.50 12.55 35.43
C THR A 405 15.46 13.92 36.08
N ASP A 406 14.84 14.02 37.26
CA ASP A 406 14.69 15.26 38.01
C ASP A 406 15.58 15.26 39.26
N GLY A 407 16.03 16.47 39.64
CA GLY A 407 16.81 16.70 40.86
C GLY A 407 18.33 16.70 40.67
N TRP A 408 18.81 16.69 39.43
CA TRP A 408 20.22 16.95 39.12
C TRP A 408 20.52 18.44 39.20
N SER A 409 21.65 18.80 39.80
CA SER A 409 22.09 20.18 39.84
C SER A 409 23.60 20.32 39.76
N VAL A 410 24.07 21.46 39.28
CA VAL A 410 25.48 21.80 39.22
C VAL A 410 25.71 23.09 39.99
N ILE A 411 26.79 23.13 40.76
CA ILE A 411 27.28 24.37 41.37
C ILE A 411 28.33 24.98 40.44
N MET A 412 28.08 26.21 39.99
CA MET A 412 28.97 26.90 39.07
C MET A 412 30.29 27.28 39.77
N PRO A 413 31.46 27.03 39.14
CA PRO A 413 32.73 27.47 39.68
C PRO A 413 32.79 29.00 39.86
N ALA A 414 33.62 29.46 40.80
CA ALA A 414 33.90 30.88 40.93
C ALA A 414 34.53 31.43 39.64
N TRP A 415 34.26 32.70 39.34
CA TRP A 415 34.88 33.38 38.20
C TRP A 415 36.42 33.38 38.35
N ASN A 416 37.12 32.91 37.33
CA ASN A 416 38.58 32.94 37.26
C ASN A 416 39.04 34.13 36.40
N ASP A 417 39.82 35.02 37.01
CA ASP A 417 40.36 36.24 36.39
C ASP A 417 41.75 36.05 35.77
N ALA A 418 42.31 34.84 35.82
CA ALA A 418 43.59 34.52 35.20
C ALA A 418 43.55 34.74 33.67
N GLU A 419 44.65 35.26 33.12
CA GLU A 419 44.79 35.52 31.69
C GLU A 419 44.62 34.22 30.88
N GLY A 420 43.62 34.19 29.99
CA GLY A 420 43.26 33.01 29.18
C GLY A 420 42.23 32.07 29.81
N ALA A 421 41.68 32.38 30.99
CA ALA A 421 40.58 31.59 31.57
C ALA A 421 39.31 31.68 30.72
N THR A 422 38.75 30.52 30.36
CA THR A 422 37.59 30.46 29.46
C THR A 422 36.25 30.67 30.18
N ASN A 423 36.16 30.33 31.47
CA ASN A 423 34.93 30.39 32.30
C ASN A 423 33.70 29.76 31.61
N ARG A 424 33.94 28.71 30.83
CA ARG A 424 32.96 27.96 30.05
C ARG A 424 33.18 26.47 30.24
N TRP A 425 32.09 25.74 30.41
CA TRP A 425 32.09 24.30 30.65
C TRP A 425 31.04 23.61 29.78
N HIS A 426 31.40 22.45 29.24
CA HIS A 426 30.54 21.64 28.39
C HIS A 426 29.95 20.48 29.18
N LEU A 427 28.66 20.22 28.97
CA LEU A 427 27.95 19.17 29.69
C LEU A 427 26.96 18.45 28.78
N SER A 428 26.92 17.13 28.88
CA SER A 428 25.93 16.26 28.25
C SER A 428 25.60 15.07 29.15
N ALA A 429 24.53 14.34 28.86
CA ALA A 429 24.10 13.18 29.62
C ALA A 429 23.81 11.99 28.69
N VAL A 430 24.26 10.80 29.10
CA VAL A 430 23.97 9.52 28.47
C VAL A 430 23.00 8.74 29.35
N VAL A 431 21.86 8.37 28.78
CA VAL A 431 20.85 7.57 29.48
C VAL A 431 20.90 6.14 28.95
N GLU A 432 20.85 5.18 29.86
CA GLU A 432 20.69 3.75 29.57
C GLU A 432 19.28 3.30 29.95
N ASP A 433 18.55 2.64 29.04
CA ASP A 433 17.26 2.02 29.33
C ASP A 433 17.41 0.61 29.95
N ALA A 434 16.30 0.02 30.40
CA ALA A 434 16.31 -1.32 30.99
C ALA A 434 16.71 -2.45 30.01
N LYS A 435 16.63 -2.21 28.69
CA LYS A 435 17.09 -3.14 27.64
C LYS A 435 18.57 -2.92 27.28
N GLY A 436 19.26 -1.99 27.93
CA GLY A 436 20.69 -1.70 27.72
C GLY A 436 20.98 -0.75 26.55
N GLN A 437 19.97 -0.14 25.95
CA GLN A 437 20.14 0.89 24.92
C GLN A 437 20.68 2.17 25.54
N ARG A 438 21.73 2.75 24.96
CA ARG A 438 22.36 4.00 25.43
C ARG A 438 22.18 5.12 24.41
N VAL A 439 21.70 6.28 24.85
CA VAL A 439 21.52 7.48 24.02
C VAL A 439 22.08 8.71 24.74
N SER A 440 22.86 9.52 24.02
CA SER A 440 23.38 10.79 24.53
C SER A 440 22.44 11.96 24.23
N SER A 441 22.41 12.95 25.12
CA SER A 441 21.72 14.22 24.93
C SER A 441 22.47 15.14 23.97
N ASN A 442 21.87 16.29 23.66
CA ASN A 442 22.62 17.46 23.18
C ASN A 442 23.65 17.90 24.23
N GLU A 443 24.73 18.51 23.76
CA GLU A 443 25.69 19.22 24.62
C GLU A 443 25.19 20.64 24.90
N ILE A 444 25.37 21.09 26.15
CA ILE A 444 25.14 22.46 26.57
C ILE A 444 26.44 23.10 27.01
N THR A 445 26.53 24.42 26.86
CA THR A 445 27.66 25.22 27.37
C THR A 445 27.17 26.09 28.52
N LEU A 446 27.76 25.90 29.69
CA LEU A 446 27.54 26.73 30.87
C LEU A 446 28.64 27.78 30.95
N ALA A 447 28.28 29.06 31.03
CA ALA A 447 29.23 30.16 31.12
C ALA A 447 28.89 31.04 32.32
N VAL A 448 29.89 31.36 33.15
CA VAL A 448 29.72 32.30 34.26
C VAL A 448 30.02 33.70 33.78
N VAL A 449 29.24 34.69 34.22
CA VAL A 449 29.50 36.11 33.94
C VAL A 449 30.47 36.73 34.94
N GLN A 450 31.29 37.66 34.48
CA GLN A 450 32.20 38.39 35.35
C GLN A 450 31.41 39.17 36.42
N PRO A 451 31.75 39.04 37.70
CA PRO A 451 31.11 39.82 38.74
C PRO A 451 31.40 41.31 38.52
N LEU A 452 30.36 42.16 38.58
CA LEU A 452 30.56 43.60 38.64
C LEU A 452 31.31 43.95 39.92
N VAL A 453 32.59 44.27 39.80
CA VAL A 453 33.36 44.86 40.89
C VAL A 453 32.92 46.31 41.02
N ALA A 454 32.20 46.63 42.09
CA ALA A 454 32.05 48.02 42.50
C ALA A 454 33.45 48.54 42.84
N LEU A 455 33.93 49.51 42.07
CA LEU A 455 35.20 50.18 42.35
C LEU A 455 35.15 50.76 43.78
N PRO A 456 36.20 50.62 44.59
CA PRO A 456 36.22 51.25 45.91
C PRO A 456 36.11 52.77 45.76
N ASP A 457 35.29 53.41 46.61
CA ASP A 457 35.06 54.87 46.66
C ASP A 457 36.35 55.72 46.85
N ASP A 458 37.49 55.08 47.09
CA ASP A 458 38.77 55.72 47.43
C ASP A 458 39.84 55.57 46.32
N ASP A 459 39.44 55.53 45.03
CA ASP A 459 40.40 55.69 43.93
C ASP A 459 40.79 57.18 43.80
N PRO A 460 42.06 57.56 44.10
CA PRO A 460 42.50 58.96 44.09
C PRO A 460 42.43 59.61 42.69
N ARG A 461 42.20 58.83 41.63
CA ARG A 461 42.00 59.34 40.26
C ARG A 461 40.65 60.01 40.05
N TRP A 462 39.69 59.84 40.97
CA TRP A 462 38.33 60.38 40.86
C TRP A 462 37.94 61.38 41.96
N LYS A 463 38.88 61.81 42.82
CA LYS A 463 38.70 62.98 43.70
C LYS A 463 38.77 64.27 42.88
N LEU A 464 37.75 64.52 42.07
CA LEU A 464 37.51 65.80 41.42
C LEU A 464 36.70 66.66 42.38
N LEU A 465 37.39 67.35 43.30
CA LEU A 465 37.11 68.68 43.85
C LEU A 465 37.87 68.84 45.19
N PRO A 466 38.58 69.96 45.44
CA PRO A 466 39.02 70.32 46.79
C PRO A 466 37.81 70.77 47.62
N ASP A 467 37.79 70.42 48.91
CA ASP A 467 36.82 70.95 49.85
C ASP A 467 37.10 72.45 50.10
N GLU A 468 36.07 73.25 49.77
CA GLU A 468 35.83 74.71 49.94
C GLU A 468 36.81 75.73 49.31
#